data_AF-A0A7V0R2V9-F1
#
_entry.id   AF-A0A7V0R2V9-F1
#
_cell.length_a   1.000
_cell.length_b   1.000
_cell.length_c   1.000
_cell.angle_alpha   90.00
_cell.angle_beta   90.00
_cell.angle_gamma   90.00
#
_symmetry.space_group_name_H-M   'P 1'
#
loop_
_entity.id
_entity.type
_entity.pdbx_description
1 polymer ?
#
loop_
_entity_poly.entity_id
_entity_poly.type
_entity_poly.pdbx_seq_one_letter_code
_entity_poly.pdbx_strand_id
1 'polypeptide(L)'
;MTEITFEITNYCPSQCSYCSNESGPNEKAKLSFRYIQDLLKGKVYDRINVSGGEPLSHPDFYKILIFCKRHVAPRTGFVAVYTNAIECIMYNANILPGVRVEANLPMLPNVNKLHVLKMIPQGSEAKRPDMHYSKNWNDKNCNHDVVKANGKIGLSPCDKREK
;
A
#
# COMPACT_ATOMS: atom_id res chain seq x y z
N MET A 1 13.59 3.12 -19.94
CA MET A 1 12.55 3.07 -18.91
C MET A 1 12.14 4.50 -18.58
N THR A 2 10.93 4.94 -18.89
CA THR A 2 10.41 6.27 -18.55
C THR A 2 9.71 6.25 -17.20
N GLU A 3 10.04 7.17 -16.32
CA GLU A 3 9.52 7.22 -14.95
C GLU A 3 9.11 8.65 -14.57
N ILE A 4 8.07 8.77 -13.75
CA ILE A 4 7.68 10.02 -13.09
C ILE A 4 7.22 9.73 -11.66
N THR A 5 7.59 10.61 -10.73
CA THR A 5 7.18 10.54 -9.33
C THR A 5 6.29 11.73 -8.99
N PHE A 6 5.14 11.46 -8.39
CA PHE A 6 4.28 12.48 -7.81
C PHE A 6 4.35 12.41 -6.29
N GLU A 7 4.88 13.46 -5.67
CA GLU A 7 4.69 13.72 -4.25
C GLU A 7 3.36 14.43 -4.07
N ILE A 8 2.32 13.66 -3.77
CA ILE A 8 0.95 14.18 -3.79
C ILE A 8 0.58 14.93 -2.51
N THR A 9 1.38 14.79 -1.46
CA THR A 9 1.26 15.56 -0.21
C THR A 9 2.58 15.59 0.54
N ASN A 10 2.80 16.60 1.37
CA ASN A 10 3.89 16.61 2.35
C ASN A 10 3.40 16.34 3.79
N TYR A 11 2.11 16.06 3.98
CA TYR A 11 1.60 15.58 5.27
C TYR A 11 2.06 14.13 5.51
N CYS A 12 2.56 13.85 6.71
CA CYS A 12 2.85 12.50 7.17
C CYS A 12 2.54 12.39 8.67
N PRO A 13 1.86 11.32 9.15
CA PRO A 13 1.70 11.11 10.58
C PRO A 13 3.03 10.77 11.28
N SER A 14 4.02 10.28 10.52
CA SER A 14 5.37 9.99 11.02
C SER A 14 6.30 11.19 10.83
N GLN A 15 7.24 11.37 11.75
CA GLN A 15 8.28 12.41 11.69
C GLN A 15 9.67 11.74 11.72
N CYS A 16 9.98 11.01 10.64
CA CYS A 16 11.21 10.23 10.56
C CYS A 16 12.44 11.14 10.45
N SER A 17 13.48 10.87 11.25
CA SER A 17 14.74 11.64 11.23
C SER A 17 15.51 11.55 9.89
N TYR A 18 15.19 10.56 9.06
CA TYR A 18 15.79 10.31 7.76
C TYR A 18 14.87 10.75 6.59
N CYS A 19 13.79 11.49 6.86
CA CYS A 19 12.85 11.92 5.82
C CYS A 19 13.51 12.95 4.89
N SER A 20 13.72 12.60 3.63
CA SER A 20 14.29 13.52 2.63
C SER A 20 13.39 14.69 2.26
N ASN A 21 12.08 14.60 2.56
CA ASN A 21 11.08 15.58 2.17
C ASN A 21 10.59 16.45 3.34
N GLU A 22 11.23 16.33 4.52
CA GLU A 22 10.87 17.03 5.76
C GLU A 22 9.36 16.99 6.06
N SER A 23 8.69 15.92 5.64
CA SER A 23 7.25 15.75 5.81
C SER A 23 6.91 15.50 7.27
N GLY A 24 5.72 15.95 7.68
CA GLY A 24 5.32 15.83 9.08
C GLY A 24 3.84 16.10 9.33
N PRO A 25 3.38 15.97 10.59
CA PRO A 25 1.96 16.02 10.92
C PRO A 25 1.36 17.43 10.79
N ASN A 26 2.21 18.46 10.79
CA ASN A 26 1.79 19.86 10.68
C ASN A 26 1.72 20.35 9.23
N GLU A 27 2.27 19.57 8.30
CA GLU A 27 2.32 19.90 6.89
C GLU A 27 0.95 19.70 6.22
N LYS A 28 0.62 20.56 5.24
CA LYS A 28 -0.75 20.60 4.66
C LYS A 28 -0.80 20.63 3.14
N ALA A 29 0.34 20.75 2.47
CA ALA A 29 0.38 20.85 1.02
C ALA A 29 -0.14 19.57 0.36
N LYS A 30 -0.93 19.76 -0.68
CA LYS A 30 -1.61 18.69 -1.43
C LYS A 30 -1.56 19.04 -2.91
N LEU A 31 -1.09 18.11 -3.72
CA LEU A 31 -1.03 18.28 -5.16
C LEU A 31 -2.45 18.09 -5.72
N SER A 32 -2.97 19.11 -6.41
CA SER A 32 -4.33 19.00 -6.96
C SER A 32 -4.42 17.89 -8.01
N PHE A 33 -5.53 17.15 -7.99
CA PHE A 33 -5.76 16.09 -8.97
C PHE A 33 -5.74 16.62 -10.41
N ARG A 34 -6.31 17.81 -10.65
CA ARG A 34 -6.30 18.48 -11.96
C ARG A 34 -4.89 18.69 -12.50
N TYR A 35 -3.96 19.12 -11.67
CA TYR A 35 -2.57 19.32 -12.08
C TYR A 35 -1.91 18.01 -12.54
N ILE A 36 -2.19 16.90 -11.85
CA ILE A 36 -1.72 15.56 -12.26
C ILE A 36 -2.35 15.16 -13.61
N GLN A 37 -3.64 15.45 -13.82
CA GLN A 37 -4.30 15.19 -15.10
C GLN A 37 -3.66 15.95 -16.25
N ASP A 38 -3.40 17.24 -16.06
CA ASP A 38 -2.77 18.09 -17.07
C ASP A 38 -1.35 17.63 -17.37
N LEU A 39 -0.58 17.22 -16.36
CA LEU A 39 0.79 16.71 -16.52
C LEU A 39 0.87 15.40 -17.29
N LEU A 40 -0.05 14.46 -17.04
CA LEU A 40 -0.07 13.14 -17.67
C LEU A 40 -0.81 13.11 -19.02
N LYS A 41 -1.48 14.21 -19.40
CA LYS A 41 -2.26 14.29 -20.64
C LYS A 41 -1.40 13.94 -21.86
N GLY A 42 -1.81 12.88 -22.58
CA GLY A 42 -1.14 12.41 -23.79
C GLY A 42 0.21 11.70 -23.55
N LYS A 43 0.57 11.42 -22.30
CA LYS A 43 1.84 10.76 -21.94
C LYS A 43 1.60 9.35 -21.39
N VAL A 44 2.58 8.49 -21.65
CA VAL A 44 2.64 7.11 -21.17
C VAL A 44 4.03 6.88 -20.55
N TYR A 45 4.06 6.23 -19.38
CA TYR A 45 5.28 5.96 -18.62
C TYR A 45 5.46 4.46 -18.39
N ASP A 46 6.70 3.98 -18.28
CA ASP A 46 6.97 2.62 -17.82
C ASP A 46 6.67 2.48 -16.31
N ARG A 47 6.90 3.56 -15.54
CA ARG A 47 6.59 3.59 -14.11
C ARG A 47 6.04 4.94 -13.69
N ILE A 48 5.00 4.92 -12.87
CA ILE A 48 4.54 6.10 -12.15
C ILE A 48 4.62 5.81 -10.65
N ASN A 49 5.37 6.61 -9.92
CA ASN A 49 5.43 6.52 -8.47
C ASN A 49 4.45 7.53 -7.85
N VAL A 50 3.61 7.06 -6.93
CA VAL A 50 2.76 7.90 -6.08
C VAL A 50 3.37 7.88 -4.69
N SER A 51 3.88 9.02 -4.25
CA SER A 51 4.66 9.21 -3.04
C SER A 51 4.25 10.51 -2.33
N GLY A 52 5.06 10.98 -1.39
CA GLY A 52 4.86 12.18 -0.59
C GLY A 52 5.34 11.94 0.84
N GLY A 53 4.72 12.62 1.80
CA GLY A 53 4.78 12.23 3.20
C GLY A 53 4.13 10.86 3.41
N GLU A 54 2.80 10.82 3.57
CA GLU A 54 2.01 9.59 3.48
C GLU A 54 0.95 9.75 2.39
N PRO A 55 1.14 9.18 1.18
CA PRO A 55 0.23 9.39 0.06
C PRO A 55 -1.20 8.91 0.31
N LEU A 56 -1.41 7.88 1.15
CA LEU A 56 -2.75 7.38 1.49
C LEU A 56 -3.59 8.39 2.28
N SER A 57 -2.96 9.41 2.88
CA SER A 57 -3.66 10.51 3.57
C SER A 57 -4.27 11.54 2.62
N HIS A 58 -3.91 11.51 1.34
CA HIS A 58 -4.43 12.47 0.37
C HIS A 58 -5.91 12.19 0.09
N PRO A 59 -6.82 13.18 0.16
CA PRO A 59 -8.26 12.95 0.03
C PRO A 59 -8.66 12.38 -1.34
N ASP A 60 -7.90 12.69 -2.40
CA ASP A 60 -8.10 12.14 -3.73
C ASP A 60 -7.16 10.96 -4.07
N PHE A 61 -6.48 10.35 -3.09
CA PHE A 61 -5.49 9.28 -3.33
C PHE A 61 -6.03 8.21 -4.30
N TYR A 62 -7.22 7.66 -4.01
CA TYR A 62 -7.80 6.61 -4.85
C TYR A 62 -8.03 7.08 -6.28
N LYS A 63 -8.52 8.31 -6.48
CA LYS A 63 -8.73 8.88 -7.82
C LYS A 63 -7.42 9.05 -8.58
N ILE A 64 -6.39 9.56 -7.89
CA ILE A 64 -5.04 9.73 -8.44
C ILE A 64 -4.48 8.36 -8.86
N LEU A 65 -4.52 7.36 -7.98
CA LEU A 65 -4.02 6.02 -8.24
C LEU A 65 -4.67 5.40 -9.48
N ILE A 66 -6.01 5.43 -9.56
CA ILE A 66 -6.75 4.87 -10.69
C ILE A 66 -6.44 5.63 -11.99
N PHE A 67 -6.27 6.95 -11.90
CA PHE A 67 -5.91 7.75 -13.07
C PHE A 67 -4.50 7.41 -13.56
N CYS A 68 -3.49 7.38 -12.68
CA CYS A 68 -2.11 7.00 -13.03
C CYS A 68 -2.04 5.61 -13.69
N LYS A 69 -2.85 4.64 -13.25
CA LYS A 69 -2.91 3.29 -13.85
C LYS A 69 -3.31 3.29 -15.34
N ARG A 70 -3.92 4.36 -15.84
CA ARG A 70 -4.28 4.52 -17.27
C ARG A 70 -3.15 5.12 -18.11
N HIS A 71 -2.10 5.63 -17.46
CA HIS A 71 -0.97 6.33 -18.08
C HIS A 71 0.33 5.54 -18.02
N VAL A 72 0.25 4.24 -17.72
CA VAL A 72 1.39 3.34 -17.77
C VAL A 72 1.38 2.48 -19.03
N ALA A 73 2.56 2.05 -19.49
CA ALA A 73 2.71 1.21 -20.66
C ALA A 73 1.84 -0.06 -20.54
N PRO A 74 1.06 -0.44 -21.57
CA PRO A 74 0.26 -1.64 -21.52
C PRO A 74 1.11 -2.89 -21.25
N ARG A 75 0.65 -3.75 -20.35
CA ARG A 75 1.27 -5.04 -19.96
C ARG A 75 2.60 -4.96 -19.19
N THR A 76 3.42 -3.94 -19.42
CA THR A 76 4.75 -3.81 -18.80
C THR A 76 4.84 -2.72 -17.74
N GLY A 77 4.01 -1.68 -17.86
CA GLY A 77 4.03 -0.54 -16.98
C GLY A 77 3.26 -0.77 -15.68
N PHE A 78 3.66 -0.06 -14.62
CA PHE A 78 3.01 -0.18 -13.31
C PHE A 78 3.04 1.12 -12.53
N VAL A 79 2.11 1.23 -11.58
CA VAL A 79 2.07 2.32 -10.61
C VAL A 79 2.55 1.78 -9.27
N ALA A 80 3.61 2.39 -8.72
CA ALA A 80 4.12 2.07 -7.39
C ALA A 80 3.56 3.09 -6.38
N VAL A 81 3.23 2.63 -5.18
CA VAL A 81 2.80 3.50 -4.07
C VAL A 81 3.80 3.34 -2.94
N TYR A 82 4.43 4.45 -2.55
CA TYR A 82 5.38 4.50 -1.44
C TYR A 82 4.64 4.91 -0.18
N THR A 83 4.31 3.96 0.68
CA THR A 83 3.48 4.19 1.88
C THR A 83 4.14 3.60 3.11
N ASN A 84 3.96 4.28 4.25
CA ASN A 84 4.34 3.82 5.58
C ASN A 84 3.13 3.33 6.39
N ALA A 85 1.91 3.48 5.86
CA ALA A 85 0.67 3.14 6.58
C ALA A 85 0.23 1.67 6.43
N ILE A 86 0.89 0.85 5.60
CA ILE A 86 0.51 -0.54 5.37
C ILE A 86 1.53 -1.51 5.99
N GLU A 87 1.15 -2.13 7.11
CA GLU A 87 1.94 -3.18 7.76
C GLU A 87 1.64 -4.59 7.21
N CYS A 88 0.40 -4.83 6.77
CA CYS A 88 -0.06 -6.11 6.24
C CYS A 88 -0.97 -5.90 5.04
N ILE A 89 -0.70 -6.60 3.94
CA ILE A 89 -1.51 -6.56 2.72
C ILE A 89 -2.29 -7.87 2.61
N MET A 90 -3.62 -7.75 2.57
CA MET A 90 -4.52 -8.82 2.12
C MET A 90 -5.17 -8.38 0.82
N TYR A 91 -5.17 -9.25 -0.20
CA TYR A 91 -5.74 -8.94 -1.51
C TYR A 91 -6.54 -10.12 -2.07
N ASN A 92 -7.46 -9.82 -2.97
CA ASN A 92 -8.23 -10.85 -3.68
C ASN A 92 -7.45 -11.30 -4.92
N ALA A 93 -6.87 -12.50 -4.86
CA ALA A 93 -6.08 -13.07 -5.95
C ALA A 93 -6.88 -13.31 -7.25
N ASN A 94 -8.22 -13.40 -7.16
CA ASN A 94 -9.08 -13.52 -8.34
C ASN A 94 -9.23 -12.19 -9.11
N ILE A 95 -8.97 -11.06 -8.44
CA ILE A 95 -9.07 -9.71 -9.04
C ILE A 95 -7.68 -9.18 -9.41
N LEU A 96 -6.69 -9.44 -8.56
CA LEU A 96 -5.30 -9.06 -8.78
C LEU A 96 -4.46 -10.34 -8.74
N PRO A 97 -3.86 -10.79 -9.87
CA PRO A 97 -3.12 -12.05 -9.93
C PRO A 97 -1.85 -12.06 -9.06
N GLY A 98 -1.42 -10.90 -8.57
CA GLY A 98 -0.34 -10.75 -7.62
C GLY A 98 -0.09 -9.30 -7.22
N VAL A 99 0.77 -9.11 -6.22
CA VAL A 99 1.24 -7.79 -5.78
C VAL A 99 2.77 -7.82 -5.79
N ARG A 100 3.38 -6.85 -6.47
CA ARG A 100 4.83 -6.61 -6.39
C ARG A 100 5.12 -5.80 -5.13
N VAL A 101 5.99 -6.30 -4.27
CA VAL A 101 6.42 -5.60 -3.06
C VAL A 101 7.89 -5.23 -3.22
N GLU A 102 8.19 -3.95 -3.08
CA GLU A 102 9.55 -3.42 -3.01
C GLU A 102 9.72 -2.69 -1.68
N ALA A 103 10.84 -2.95 -1.00
CA ALA A 103 11.19 -2.29 0.24
C ALA A 103 12.51 -1.53 0.07
N ASN A 104 12.49 -0.24 0.40
CA ASN A 104 13.70 0.58 0.45
C ASN A 104 14.18 0.65 1.89
N LEU A 105 15.43 0.26 2.14
CA LEU A 105 16.03 0.28 3.46
C LEU A 105 16.93 1.52 3.57
N PRO A 106 16.49 2.61 4.23
CA PRO A 106 17.33 3.76 4.45
C PRO A 106 18.47 3.39 5.41
N MET A 107 19.70 3.72 5.05
CA MET A 107 20.89 3.48 5.85
C MET A 107 21.34 4.79 6.50
N LEU A 108 21.69 4.74 7.79
CA LEU A 108 22.29 5.90 8.47
C LEU A 108 23.74 6.13 7.97
N PRO A 109 24.25 7.38 7.99
CA PRO A 109 25.56 7.72 7.42
C PRO A 109 26.75 6.92 7.97
N ASN A 110 26.66 6.43 9.22
CA ASN A 110 27.75 5.75 9.93
C ASN A 110 27.57 4.22 10.01
N VAL A 111 26.77 3.62 9.13
CA VAL A 111 26.62 2.16 9.12
C VAL A 111 27.76 1.51 8.33
N ASN A 112 28.71 0.92 9.07
CA ASN A 112 29.87 0.23 8.50
C ASN A 112 29.55 -1.18 7.97
N LYS A 113 28.41 -1.76 8.36
CA LYS A 113 28.00 -3.12 7.94
C LYS A 113 26.48 -3.29 7.99
N LEU A 114 25.89 -3.77 6.90
CA LEU A 114 24.48 -4.17 6.83
C LEU A 114 24.40 -5.68 6.56
N HIS A 115 23.68 -6.41 7.41
CA HIS A 115 23.34 -7.81 7.18
C HIS A 115 21.87 -7.93 6.80
N VAL A 116 21.58 -8.17 5.52
CA VAL A 116 20.23 -8.54 5.06
C VAL A 116 20.11 -10.05 5.12
N LEU A 117 19.39 -10.55 6.12
CA LEU A 117 19.17 -11.98 6.29
C LEU A 117 17.88 -12.39 5.59
N LYS A 118 17.95 -13.46 4.79
CA LYS A 118 16.74 -14.18 4.39
C LYS A 118 16.18 -14.84 5.63
N MET A 119 14.91 -14.59 5.94
CA MET A 119 14.22 -15.31 7.01
C MET A 119 14.21 -16.81 6.66
N ILE A 120 14.87 -17.61 7.49
CA ILE A 120 14.80 -19.08 7.44
C ILE A 120 13.75 -19.49 8.48
N PRO A 121 12.63 -20.13 8.10
CA PRO A 121 11.64 -20.57 9.07
C PRO A 121 12.28 -21.50 10.11
N GLN A 122 12.25 -21.11 11.38
CA GLN A 122 12.73 -21.91 12.52
C GLN A 122 11.74 -21.78 13.68
N GLY A 123 11.75 -22.75 14.61
CA GLY A 123 10.88 -22.73 15.79
C GLY A 123 9.39 -22.76 15.45
N SER A 124 8.60 -21.82 15.98
CA SER A 124 7.16 -21.69 15.68
C SER A 124 6.88 -21.34 14.23
N GLU A 125 7.80 -20.63 13.58
CA GLU A 125 7.63 -20.23 12.18
C GLU A 125 7.80 -21.40 11.21
N ALA A 126 8.61 -22.40 11.58
CA ALA A 126 8.69 -23.67 10.85
C ALA A 126 7.38 -24.48 10.90
N LYS A 127 6.48 -24.18 11.85
CA LYS A 127 5.15 -24.79 11.97
C LYS A 127 4.06 -23.95 11.29
N ARG A 128 4.38 -22.76 10.78
CA ARG A 128 3.44 -21.90 10.09
C ARG A 128 3.22 -22.48 8.68
N PRO A 129 1.97 -22.76 8.28
CA PRO A 129 1.72 -23.35 6.97
C PRO A 129 2.02 -22.33 5.87
N ASP A 130 2.64 -22.80 4.76
CA ASP A 130 2.88 -22.00 3.55
C ASP A 130 1.59 -21.39 2.99
N MET A 131 0.48 -22.10 3.19
CA MET A 131 -0.85 -21.64 2.86
C MET A 131 -1.77 -21.89 4.05
N HIS A 132 -2.09 -20.82 4.78
CA HIS A 132 -3.11 -20.87 5.81
C HIS A 132 -4.48 -20.66 5.18
N TYR A 133 -5.22 -21.74 5.01
CA TYR A 133 -6.66 -21.62 4.82
C TYR A 133 -7.26 -21.17 6.15
N SER A 134 -8.02 -20.08 6.16
CA SER A 134 -8.76 -19.70 7.36
C SER A 134 -9.61 -20.90 7.80
N LYS A 135 -9.63 -21.22 9.10
CA LYS A 135 -10.45 -22.32 9.65
C LYS A 135 -11.94 -22.24 9.23
N ASN A 136 -12.37 -21.05 8.82
CA ASN A 136 -13.71 -20.71 8.34
C ASN A 136 -14.02 -21.22 6.92
N TRP A 137 -13.09 -21.89 6.24
CA TRP A 137 -13.37 -22.48 4.92
C TRP A 137 -14.51 -23.52 5.00
N ASN A 138 -14.60 -24.24 6.12
CA ASN A 138 -15.65 -25.23 6.38
C ASN A 138 -16.38 -25.07 7.73
N ASP A 139 -15.92 -24.17 8.62
CA ASP A 139 -16.51 -23.97 9.95
C ASP A 139 -17.33 -22.66 10.01
N LYS A 140 -18.56 -22.75 10.52
CA LYS A 140 -19.46 -21.60 10.70
C LYS A 140 -19.23 -20.86 12.03
N ASN A 141 -18.46 -21.44 12.95
CA ASN A 141 -18.17 -20.85 14.25
C ASN A 141 -16.81 -20.15 14.23
N CYS A 142 -16.83 -18.85 13.99
CA CYS A 142 -15.64 -18.02 13.97
C CYS A 142 -15.80 -16.81 14.90
N ASN A 143 -14.80 -16.59 15.76
CA ASN A 143 -14.79 -15.49 16.72
C ASN A 143 -14.22 -14.21 16.10
N HIS A 144 -14.97 -13.58 15.20
CA HIS A 144 -14.64 -12.24 14.69
C HIS A 144 -15.90 -11.45 14.34
N ASP A 145 -15.97 -10.21 14.80
CA ASP A 145 -17.06 -9.31 14.44
C ASP A 145 -16.76 -8.64 13.10
N VAL A 146 -17.80 -8.49 12.26
CA VAL A 146 -17.71 -7.71 11.02
C VAL A 146 -18.62 -6.51 11.12
N VAL A 147 -18.04 -5.32 11.16
CA VAL A 147 -18.80 -4.07 11.03
C VAL A 147 -18.97 -3.76 9.54
N LYS A 148 -20.22 -3.71 9.08
CA LYS A 148 -20.55 -3.34 7.70
C LYS A 148 -20.40 -1.83 7.50
N ALA A 149 -20.35 -1.39 6.24
CA ALA A 149 -20.23 0.03 5.90
C ALA A 149 -21.38 0.92 6.44
N ASN A 150 -22.53 0.33 6.76
CA ASN A 150 -23.66 1.01 7.39
C ASN A 150 -23.61 1.01 8.94
N GLY A 151 -22.51 0.56 9.54
CA GLY A 151 -22.30 0.50 11.00
C GLY A 151 -22.90 -0.71 11.70
N LYS A 152 -23.62 -1.59 11.00
CA LYS A 152 -24.20 -2.81 11.60
C LYS A 152 -23.16 -3.90 11.80
N ILE A 153 -23.24 -4.61 12.93
CA ILE A 153 -22.38 -5.76 13.23
C ILE A 153 -23.01 -7.04 12.68
N GLY A 154 -22.32 -7.69 11.75
CA GLY A 154 -22.65 -9.03 11.28
C GLY A 154 -22.10 -10.10 12.20
N LEU A 155 -22.69 -11.30 12.15
CA LEU A 155 -22.26 -12.46 12.91
C LEU A 155 -20.82 -12.88 12.56
N SER A 156 -20.46 -12.82 11.27
CA SER A 156 -19.10 -13.09 10.78
C SER A 156 -18.93 -12.72 9.28
N PRO A 157 -17.72 -12.71 8.70
CA PRO A 157 -17.51 -12.53 7.25
C PRO A 157 -18.12 -13.66 6.43
N CYS A 158 -18.15 -14.88 6.97
CA CYS A 158 -18.77 -16.06 6.35
C CYS A 158 -20.30 -16.10 6.55
N ASP A 159 -20.83 -15.35 7.53
CA ASP A 159 -22.26 -15.18 7.75
C ASP A 159 -22.63 -13.69 7.85
N LYS A 160 -22.86 -13.09 6.68
CA LYS A 160 -23.23 -11.67 6.56
C LYS A 160 -24.64 -11.35 7.05
N ARG A 161 -25.37 -12.30 7.64
CA ARG A 161 -26.66 -12.03 8.30
C ARG A 161 -26.44 -11.09 9.49
N GLU A 162 -27.40 -10.22 9.72
CA GLU A 162 -27.32 -9.21 10.79
C GLU A 162 -27.56 -9.88 12.14
N LYS A 163 -26.81 -9.46 13.17
CA LYS A 163 -27.12 -9.80 14.57
C LYS A 163 -28.40 -9.07 15.01
#